data_AF-A0A928QTD9-F1
#
_entry.id   AF-A0A928QTD9-F1
#
_cell.length_a   1.000
_cell.length_b   1.000
_cell.length_c   1.000
_cell.angle_alpha   90.00
_cell.angle_beta   90.00
_cell.angle_gamma   90.00
#
_symmetry.space_group_name_H-M   'P 1'
#
loop_
_entity.id
_entity.type
_entity.pdbx_description
1 polymer ?
#
loop_
_entity_poly.entity_id
_entity_poly.type
_entity_poly.pdbx_seq_one_letter_code
_entity_poly.pdbx_strand_id
1 'polypeptide(L)'
;MKWLMKDPKPGDILRVESGIFMHFGIYVSDEEIIQFGMPPTSLEDLQGKDIRICVSDIDAFCRGAFVEVASLSFQEKKKARKPADVIAYARSKIGMGGYDILENNCEHFVNDCVFGKKFSEQVDKVKRNTFRRIPYIDLYISEIPASLPPCPLFPPERQAELDACGNENVRRQRQYAWQVLRFALKKTCSIDMRESDIHKTESGKWICSDACFSLSHSPNFVAVAVAKMPVGVDIEELPDLRMEERLYERIATEGELSSLGAAPSREDVARLWTLKESVFKRIGTGHFSPCSINTLTESARCFRDNAFDGLMIAVSAESLECINVYHLSPETEACADFTLTPASVTTA
;
A
#
# COMPACT_ATOMS: atom_id res chain seq x y z
N MET A 1 2.12 19.94 1.59
CA MET A 1 2.18 21.37 1.15
C MET A 1 0.79 21.82 0.71
N LYS A 2 0.46 23.12 0.78
CA LYS A 2 -0.73 23.70 0.12
C LYS A 2 -0.32 24.48 -1.12
N TRP A 3 -1.19 24.59 -2.10
CA TRP A 3 -0.93 25.31 -3.35
C TRP A 3 -1.77 26.57 -3.41
N LEU A 4 -1.11 27.71 -3.67
CA LEU A 4 -1.72 29.02 -3.61
C LEU A 4 -1.37 29.82 -4.87
N MET A 5 -2.33 30.60 -5.35
CA MET A 5 -2.10 31.65 -6.35
C MET A 5 -1.54 32.88 -5.63
N LYS A 6 -0.22 33.07 -5.69
CA LYS A 6 0.49 34.21 -5.07
C LYS A 6 1.76 34.51 -5.84
N ASP A 7 2.34 35.68 -5.59
CA ASP A 7 3.66 36.02 -6.14
C ASP A 7 4.74 35.07 -5.58
N PRO A 8 5.55 34.45 -6.46
CA PRO A 8 6.60 33.55 -6.04
C PRO A 8 7.78 34.31 -5.41
N LYS A 9 8.50 33.65 -4.50
CA LYS A 9 9.74 34.17 -3.93
C LYS A 9 10.90 33.24 -4.28
N PRO A 10 12.15 33.75 -4.38
CA PRO A 10 13.31 32.91 -4.66
C PRO A 10 13.37 31.71 -3.72
N GLY A 11 13.52 30.51 -4.29
CA GLY A 11 13.52 29.23 -3.59
C GLY A 11 12.15 28.57 -3.41
N ASP A 12 11.05 29.21 -3.84
CA ASP A 12 9.71 28.60 -3.83
C ASP A 12 9.60 27.51 -4.90
N ILE A 13 8.77 26.49 -4.62
CA ILE A 13 8.36 25.49 -5.60
C ILE A 13 7.17 26.03 -6.38
N LEU A 14 7.28 25.98 -7.71
CA LEU A 14 6.21 26.28 -8.64
C LEU A 14 5.60 25.00 -9.18
N ARG A 15 4.30 25.06 -9.49
CA ARG A 15 3.67 24.08 -10.38
C ARG A 15 2.73 24.73 -11.38
N VAL A 16 2.59 24.11 -12.54
CA VAL A 16 1.64 24.46 -13.59
C VAL A 16 1.00 23.20 -14.18
N GLU A 17 -0.19 23.33 -14.74
CA GLU A 17 -0.83 22.23 -15.47
C GLU A 17 -0.13 22.01 -16.82
N SER A 18 0.25 20.78 -17.13
CA SER A 18 0.93 20.41 -18.38
C SER A 18 0.29 19.17 -18.99
N GLY A 19 -1.02 19.25 -19.26
CA GLY A 19 -1.80 18.15 -19.81
C GLY A 19 -2.10 17.09 -18.76
N ILE A 20 -1.50 15.90 -18.88
CA ILE A 20 -1.76 14.76 -18.00
C ILE A 20 -1.02 14.83 -16.65
N PHE A 21 -0.01 15.69 -16.53
CA PHE A 21 0.82 15.85 -15.34
C PHE A 21 0.93 17.31 -14.92
N MET A 22 1.20 17.55 -13.63
CA MET A 22 1.66 18.86 -13.21
C MET A 22 3.15 18.98 -13.54
N HIS A 23 3.56 20.14 -14.00
CA HIS A 23 4.96 20.44 -14.22
C HIS A 23 5.50 21.26 -13.06
N PHE A 24 6.72 20.97 -12.62
CA PHE A 24 7.32 21.59 -11.43
C PHE A 24 8.66 22.27 -11.72
N GLY A 25 8.93 23.35 -11.00
CA GLY A 25 10.18 24.09 -11.07
C GLY A 25 10.51 24.80 -9.76
N ILE A 26 11.77 25.21 -9.61
CA ILE A 26 12.25 26.08 -8.53
C ILE A 26 12.34 27.51 -9.07
N TYR A 27 11.63 28.43 -8.44
CA TYR A 27 11.69 29.85 -8.79
C TYR A 27 12.98 30.48 -8.26
N VAL A 28 13.73 31.15 -9.12
CA VAL A 28 14.85 32.02 -8.72
C VAL A 28 14.52 33.48 -9.01
N SER A 29 14.00 33.75 -10.21
CA SER A 29 13.46 35.03 -10.66
C SER A 29 12.54 34.80 -11.87
N ASP A 30 11.90 35.86 -12.38
CA ASP A 30 11.05 35.76 -13.58
C ASP A 30 11.83 35.32 -14.83
N GLU A 31 13.14 35.59 -14.87
CA GLU A 31 14.05 35.17 -15.95
C GLU A 31 14.73 33.83 -15.68
N GLU A 32 14.55 33.25 -14.49
CA GLU A 32 15.26 32.05 -14.06
C GLU A 32 14.39 31.13 -13.22
N ILE A 33 13.84 30.12 -13.90
CA ILE A 33 13.17 28.95 -13.35
C ILE A 33 14.02 27.73 -13.64
N ILE A 34 14.40 27.01 -12.59
CA ILE A 34 15.17 25.77 -12.72
C ILE A 34 14.20 24.61 -12.68
N GLN A 35 14.14 23.85 -13.76
CA GLN A 35 13.16 22.81 -13.96
C GLN A 35 13.82 21.60 -14.60
N PHE A 36 13.22 20.42 -14.43
CA PHE A 36 13.39 19.41 -15.47
C PHE A 36 12.77 19.98 -16.75
N GLY A 37 13.42 19.83 -17.90
CA GLY A 37 12.86 20.29 -19.17
C GLY A 37 11.45 19.74 -19.41
N MET A 38 10.83 20.20 -20.49
CA MET A 38 9.45 19.92 -20.82
C MET A 38 9.10 18.41 -20.71
N PRO A 39 8.15 18.03 -19.83
CA PRO A 39 7.75 16.64 -19.70
C PRO A 39 7.04 16.17 -20.97
N PRO A 40 7.05 14.86 -21.29
CA PRO A 40 6.38 14.33 -22.49
C PRO A 40 4.89 14.70 -22.49
N THR A 41 4.41 15.27 -23.59
CA THR A 41 3.00 15.68 -23.75
C THR A 41 2.13 14.60 -24.41
N SER A 42 2.73 13.46 -24.81
CA SER A 42 2.07 12.33 -25.46
C SER A 42 2.61 10.99 -24.93
N LEU A 43 1.83 9.91 -25.07
CA LEU A 43 2.25 8.54 -24.70
C LEU A 43 3.31 7.95 -25.66
N GLU A 44 3.56 8.60 -26.81
CA GLU A 44 4.53 8.15 -27.82
C GLU A 44 5.95 8.64 -27.50
N ASP A 45 6.08 9.69 -26.67
CA ASP A 45 7.35 10.34 -26.27
C ASP A 45 7.85 9.94 -24.85
N LEU A 46 7.36 8.83 -24.31
CA LEU A 46 7.53 8.44 -22.89
C LEU A 46 8.98 8.21 -22.43
N GLN A 47 9.95 8.04 -23.34
CA GLN A 47 11.30 7.65 -22.93
C GLN A 47 12.13 8.79 -22.33
N GLY A 48 11.75 10.07 -22.47
CA GLY A 48 12.34 11.19 -21.72
C GLY A 48 13.88 11.32 -21.74
N LYS A 49 14.58 10.57 -22.61
CA LYS A 49 16.03 10.35 -22.56
C LYS A 49 16.84 11.63 -22.74
N ASP A 50 16.29 12.57 -23.51
CA ASP A 50 16.91 13.85 -23.81
C ASP A 50 16.46 14.98 -22.87
N ILE A 51 15.48 14.73 -22.00
CA ILE A 51 15.02 15.72 -21.03
C ILE A 51 16.08 15.84 -19.94
N ARG A 52 16.50 17.08 -19.69
CA ARG A 52 17.52 17.44 -18.70
C ARG A 52 17.02 18.58 -17.85
N ILE A 53 17.62 18.75 -16.68
CA ILE A 53 17.40 19.94 -15.87
C ILE A 53 17.97 21.16 -16.62
N CYS A 54 17.13 22.15 -16.86
CA CYS A 54 17.44 23.35 -17.62
C CYS A 54 16.92 24.60 -16.92
N VAL A 55 17.26 25.75 -17.48
CA VAL A 55 16.78 27.06 -17.05
C VAL A 55 15.81 27.59 -18.11
N SER A 56 14.73 28.21 -17.68
CA SER A 56 13.80 28.96 -18.53
C SER A 56 13.33 30.23 -17.82
N ASP A 57 12.76 31.18 -18.55
CA ASP A 57 11.94 32.23 -17.94
C ASP A 57 10.56 31.69 -17.49
N ILE A 58 9.81 32.53 -16.78
CA ILE A 58 8.50 32.19 -16.21
C ILE A 58 7.41 32.02 -17.28
N ASP A 59 7.52 32.72 -18.41
CA ASP A 59 6.56 32.63 -19.52
C ASP A 59 6.71 31.28 -20.23
N ALA A 60 7.94 30.87 -20.50
CA ALA A 60 8.30 29.57 -21.05
C ALA A 60 7.98 28.43 -20.08
N PHE A 61 8.11 28.65 -18.76
CA PHE A 61 7.68 27.68 -17.74
C PHE A 61 6.16 27.49 -17.75
N CYS A 62 5.40 28.59 -17.75
CA CYS A 62 3.96 28.55 -17.56
C CYS A 62 3.18 28.18 -18.83
N ARG A 63 3.68 28.52 -20.02
CA ARG A 63 3.01 28.28 -21.32
C ARG A 63 1.55 28.76 -21.34
N GLY A 64 1.28 29.89 -20.68
CA GLY A 64 -0.07 30.47 -20.56
C GLY A 64 -0.97 29.80 -19.51
N ALA A 65 -0.47 28.82 -18.75
CA ALA A 65 -1.17 28.26 -17.60
C ALA A 65 -0.93 29.10 -16.33
N PHE A 66 -1.82 28.94 -15.35
CA PHE A 66 -1.69 29.58 -14.05
C PHE A 66 -0.58 28.93 -13.21
N VAL A 67 0.31 29.75 -12.66
CA VAL A 67 1.38 29.31 -11.76
C VAL A 67 0.87 29.25 -10.33
N GLU A 68 0.93 28.06 -9.73
CA GLU A 68 0.66 27.88 -8.30
C GLU A 68 1.98 27.75 -7.54
N VAL A 69 2.03 28.37 -6.36
CA VAL A 69 3.21 28.38 -5.50
C VAL A 69 2.98 27.54 -4.25
N ALA A 70 3.95 26.71 -3.91
CA ALA A 70 3.90 25.90 -2.70
C ALA A 70 3.92 26.78 -1.43
N SER A 71 3.00 26.47 -0.52
CA SER A 71 2.93 27.01 0.82
C SER A 71 3.19 25.88 1.81
N LEU A 72 4.39 25.92 2.41
CA LEU A 72 4.84 24.92 3.37
C LEU A 72 4.18 25.15 4.74
N SER A 73 3.70 24.07 5.35
CA SER A 73 3.27 24.04 6.76
C SER A 73 4.44 24.29 7.70
N PHE A 74 4.14 24.54 8.98
CA PHE A 74 5.17 24.76 10.00
C PHE A 74 6.16 23.58 10.10
N GLN A 75 5.65 22.34 10.05
CA GLN A 75 6.48 21.14 10.13
C GLN A 75 7.36 20.94 8.89
N GLU A 76 6.83 21.25 7.70
CA GLU A 76 7.57 21.17 6.45
C GLU A 76 8.68 22.23 6.41
N LYS A 77 8.41 23.45 6.88
CA LYS A 77 9.42 24.52 6.98
C LYS A 77 10.61 24.14 7.87
N LYS A 78 10.39 23.38 8.94
CA LYS A 78 11.45 22.90 9.83
C LYS A 78 12.40 21.91 9.14
N LYS A 79 11.89 21.17 8.14
CA LYS A 79 12.64 20.17 7.36
C LYS A 79 13.22 20.73 6.06
N ALA A 80 12.72 21.87 5.60
CA ALA A 80 13.14 22.49 4.35
C ALA A 80 14.51 23.15 4.47
N ARG A 81 15.30 23.06 3.41
CA ARG A 81 16.52 23.86 3.23
C ARG A 81 16.17 25.35 3.17
N LYS A 82 17.13 26.22 3.50
CA LYS A 82 16.94 27.66 3.32
C LYS A 82 16.85 27.99 1.82
N PRO A 83 16.11 29.04 1.43
CA PRO A 83 15.95 29.40 0.02
C PRO A 83 17.26 29.48 -0.78
N ALA A 84 18.31 30.07 -0.20
CA ALA A 84 19.62 30.15 -0.85
C ALA A 84 20.24 28.77 -1.12
N ASP A 85 20.09 27.83 -0.19
CA ASP A 85 20.60 26.46 -0.31
C ASP A 85 19.77 25.66 -1.34
N VAL A 86 18.45 25.89 -1.40
CA VAL A 86 17.57 25.31 -2.42
C VAL A 86 18.03 25.74 -3.82
N ILE A 87 18.24 27.04 -4.03
CA ILE A 87 18.68 27.60 -5.31
C ILE A 87 20.08 27.08 -5.69
N ALA A 88 21.03 27.12 -4.75
CA ALA A 88 22.39 26.63 -4.99
C ALA A 88 22.40 25.14 -5.38
N TYR A 89 21.60 24.33 -4.68
CA TYR A 89 21.45 22.92 -5.01
C TYR A 89 20.78 22.73 -6.38
N ALA A 90 19.68 23.42 -6.67
CA ALA A 90 18.99 23.34 -7.95
C ALA A 90 19.93 23.69 -9.13
N ARG A 91 20.73 24.75 -9.00
CA ARG A 91 21.74 25.14 -10.01
C ARG A 91 22.81 24.07 -10.22
N SER A 92 23.23 23.39 -9.15
CA SER A 92 24.22 22.30 -9.24
C SER A 92 23.75 21.10 -10.05
N LYS A 93 22.44 20.99 -10.31
CA LYS A 93 21.82 19.88 -11.03
C LYS A 93 21.52 20.20 -12.50
N ILE A 94 21.75 21.43 -12.95
CA ILE A 94 21.56 21.83 -14.36
C ILE A 94 22.39 20.92 -15.27
N GLY A 95 21.77 20.45 -16.35
CA GLY A 95 22.37 19.54 -17.33
C GLY A 95 22.24 18.05 -16.99
N MET A 96 21.85 17.70 -15.76
CA MET A 96 21.56 16.30 -15.38
C MET A 96 20.31 15.81 -16.11
N GLY A 97 20.41 14.64 -16.74
CA GLY A 97 19.32 13.97 -17.46
C GLY A 97 18.78 12.75 -16.72
N GLY A 98 18.21 11.82 -17.48
CA GLY A 98 17.60 10.60 -16.93
C GLY A 98 16.21 10.86 -16.38
N TYR A 99 15.42 11.68 -17.07
CA TYR A 99 14.02 11.88 -16.71
C TYR A 99 13.28 10.54 -16.76
N ASP A 100 12.64 10.19 -15.65
CA ASP A 100 11.76 9.04 -15.55
C ASP A 100 10.48 9.48 -14.85
N ILE A 101 9.33 9.25 -15.47
CA ILE A 101 8.04 9.70 -14.96
C ILE A 101 7.75 9.13 -13.56
N LEU A 102 8.23 7.92 -13.26
CA LEU A 102 7.98 7.19 -12.03
C LEU A 102 9.06 7.38 -10.96
N GLU A 103 10.32 7.55 -11.35
CA GLU A 103 11.46 7.50 -10.41
C GLU A 103 12.31 8.78 -10.38
N ASN A 104 12.27 9.61 -11.42
CA ASN A 104 13.15 10.78 -11.55
C ASN A 104 12.51 11.90 -12.40
N ASN A 105 11.31 12.33 -11.99
CA ASN A 105 10.55 13.39 -12.66
C ASN A 105 10.80 14.78 -12.05
N CYS A 106 10.09 15.80 -12.54
CA CYS A 106 10.20 17.18 -12.07
C CYS A 106 9.77 17.38 -10.60
N GLU A 107 8.84 16.57 -10.07
CA GLU A 107 8.43 16.61 -8.66
C GLU A 107 9.53 16.07 -7.74
N HIS A 108 10.13 14.94 -8.11
CA HIS A 108 11.25 14.37 -7.38
C HIS A 108 12.41 15.35 -7.29
N PHE A 109 12.68 16.08 -8.37
CA PHE A 109 13.69 17.11 -8.41
C PHE A 109 13.41 18.25 -7.42
N VAL A 110 12.23 18.87 -7.46
CA VAL A 110 11.93 20.01 -6.55
C VAL A 110 11.89 19.58 -5.07
N ASN A 111 11.43 18.35 -4.79
CA ASN A 111 11.43 17.81 -3.43
C ASN A 111 12.85 17.48 -2.94
N ASP A 112 13.74 16.99 -3.80
CA ASP A 112 15.15 16.82 -3.46
C ASP A 112 15.83 18.17 -3.22
N CYS A 113 15.50 19.20 -4.00
CA CYS A 113 15.98 20.56 -3.79
C CYS A 113 15.58 21.13 -2.44
N VAL A 114 14.33 20.92 -2.01
CA VAL A 114 13.76 21.56 -0.80
C VAL A 114 13.96 20.72 0.45
N PHE A 115 13.80 19.41 0.39
CA PHE A 115 13.82 18.51 1.56
C PHE A 115 15.01 17.54 1.59
N GLY A 116 15.80 17.47 0.51
CA GLY A 116 16.88 16.49 0.38
C GLY A 116 16.40 15.04 0.29
N LYS A 117 15.14 14.83 -0.12
CA LYS A 117 14.53 13.52 -0.34
C LYS A 117 13.75 13.53 -1.65
N LYS A 118 13.91 12.48 -2.46
CA LYS A 118 13.13 12.27 -3.68
C LYS A 118 11.80 11.60 -3.32
N PHE A 119 10.69 12.29 -3.53
CA PHE A 119 9.33 11.72 -3.50
C PHE A 119 8.41 12.46 -4.49
N SER A 120 7.33 11.82 -4.95
CA SER A 120 6.38 12.41 -5.91
C SER A 120 4.94 11.97 -5.61
N GLU A 121 4.07 12.92 -5.29
CA GLU A 121 2.63 12.65 -5.11
C GLU A 121 1.96 12.30 -6.44
N GLN A 122 2.50 12.79 -7.58
CA GLN A 122 2.01 12.42 -8.91
C GLN A 122 2.21 10.93 -9.19
N VAL A 123 3.38 10.39 -8.89
CA VAL A 123 3.63 8.95 -9.07
C VAL A 123 2.74 8.12 -8.15
N ASP A 124 2.52 8.57 -6.92
CA ASP A 124 1.55 7.92 -6.04
C ASP A 124 0.14 7.96 -6.63
N LYS A 125 -0.27 9.02 -7.33
CA LYS A 125 -1.57 9.11 -8.02
C LYS A 125 -1.63 8.32 -9.33
N VAL A 126 -0.52 8.24 -10.08
CA VAL A 126 -0.42 7.54 -11.38
C VAL A 126 -0.30 6.04 -11.19
N LYS A 127 0.44 5.58 -10.18
CA LYS A 127 0.38 4.19 -9.70
C LYS A 127 -1.05 3.86 -9.27
N ARG A 128 -1.72 4.73 -8.52
CA ARG A 128 -3.15 4.56 -8.16
C ARG A 128 -4.11 4.56 -9.36
N ASN A 129 -3.87 5.31 -10.43
CA ASN A 129 -4.80 5.44 -11.57
C ASN A 129 -4.53 4.48 -12.75
N THR A 130 -3.29 4.07 -12.98
CA THR A 130 -2.93 3.13 -14.06
C THR A 130 -3.19 1.69 -13.62
N PHE A 131 -2.91 1.36 -12.35
CA PHE A 131 -3.31 0.08 -11.74
C PHE A 131 -4.82 -0.03 -11.51
N ARG A 132 -5.60 1.05 -11.59
CA ARG A 132 -7.07 0.99 -11.43
C ARG A 132 -7.79 0.23 -12.56
N ARG A 133 -7.13 -0.08 -13.67
CA ARG A 133 -7.69 -0.93 -14.73
C ARG A 133 -7.47 -2.43 -14.48
N ILE A 134 -6.47 -2.80 -13.68
CA ILE A 134 -6.19 -4.19 -13.32
C ILE A 134 -6.64 -4.38 -11.86
N PRO A 135 -7.58 -5.29 -11.56
CA PRO A 135 -7.93 -5.58 -10.18
C PRO A 135 -6.67 -5.94 -9.38
N TYR A 136 -6.41 -5.22 -8.29
CA TYR A 136 -5.23 -5.43 -7.45
C TYR A 136 -5.63 -5.68 -6.00
N ILE A 137 -4.74 -6.37 -5.30
CA ILE A 137 -4.86 -6.70 -3.88
C ILE A 137 -3.65 -6.13 -3.17
N ASP A 138 -3.90 -5.27 -2.17
CA ASP A 138 -2.86 -4.85 -1.26
C ASP A 138 -2.94 -5.74 -0.01
N LEU A 139 -1.89 -6.52 0.21
CA LEU A 139 -1.70 -7.40 1.35
C LEU A 139 -0.71 -6.75 2.33
N TYR A 140 -1.14 -6.53 3.56
CA TYR A 140 -0.34 -5.97 4.64
C TYR A 140 -0.02 -7.05 5.66
N ILE A 141 1.25 -7.25 5.97
CA ILE A 141 1.75 -8.24 6.92
C ILE A 141 2.52 -7.52 8.02
N SER A 142 2.29 -7.90 9.27
CA SER A 142 3.00 -7.32 10.40
C SER A 142 3.21 -8.33 11.51
N GLU A 143 4.39 -8.29 12.11
CA GLU A 143 4.61 -8.89 13.43
C GLU A 143 3.82 -8.08 14.49
N ILE A 144 3.26 -8.76 15.47
CA ILE A 144 2.48 -8.16 16.55
C ILE A 144 3.46 -7.65 17.63
N PRO A 145 3.55 -6.33 17.87
CA PRO A 145 4.51 -5.75 18.81
C PRO A 145 4.19 -6.12 20.24
N ALA A 146 5.23 -6.36 21.07
CA ALA A 146 5.10 -6.78 22.47
C ALA A 146 4.11 -5.91 23.27
N SER A 147 4.16 -4.59 23.08
CA SER A 147 3.17 -3.63 23.54
C SER A 147 2.34 -3.11 22.36
N LEU A 148 1.01 -3.13 22.51
CA LEU A 148 0.14 -2.50 21.52
C LEU A 148 0.03 -1.00 21.80
N PRO A 149 0.15 -0.14 20.77
CA PRO A 149 -0.12 1.28 20.95
C PRO A 149 -1.60 1.48 21.30
N PRO A 150 -1.92 2.39 22.24
CA PRO A 150 -3.31 2.74 22.53
C PRO A 150 -3.93 3.35 21.28
N CYS A 151 -4.98 2.71 20.76
CA CYS A 151 -5.71 3.19 19.60
C CYS A 151 -7.20 2.98 19.82
N PRO A 152 -8.03 4.04 19.82
CA PRO A 152 -9.47 3.87 19.79
C PRO A 152 -9.84 3.12 18.52
N LEU A 153 -10.66 2.08 18.66
CA LEU A 153 -11.13 1.29 17.52
C LEU A 153 -12.49 1.80 17.07
N PHE A 154 -12.66 1.87 15.76
CA PHE A 154 -13.91 2.21 15.11
C PHE A 154 -14.35 1.04 14.24
N PRO A 155 -15.66 0.72 14.19
CA PRO A 155 -16.73 1.37 14.96
C PRO A 155 -16.74 0.88 16.43
N PRO A 156 -17.43 1.54 17.37
CA PRO A 156 -17.40 1.22 18.81
C PRO A 156 -17.78 -0.22 19.16
N GLU A 157 -18.63 -0.85 18.35
CA GLU A 157 -19.03 -2.25 18.47
C GLU A 157 -17.82 -3.18 18.40
N ARG A 158 -16.79 -2.81 17.63
CA ARG A 158 -15.54 -3.56 17.59
C ARG A 158 -14.79 -3.51 18.92
N GLN A 159 -14.78 -2.35 19.58
CA GLN A 159 -14.15 -2.22 20.90
C GLN A 159 -14.87 -3.12 21.91
N ALA A 160 -16.20 -3.10 21.93
CA ALA A 160 -17.01 -3.94 22.82
C ALA A 160 -16.74 -5.45 22.61
N GLU A 161 -16.55 -5.91 21.37
CA GLU A 161 -16.18 -7.30 21.07
C GLU A 161 -14.83 -7.71 21.66
N LEU A 162 -13.85 -6.81 21.62
CA LEU A 162 -12.54 -7.08 22.18
C LEU A 162 -12.59 -7.08 23.70
N ASP A 163 -13.35 -6.17 24.29
CA ASP A 163 -13.53 -6.10 25.75
C ASP A 163 -14.16 -7.39 26.29
N ALA A 164 -15.08 -7.99 25.52
CA ALA A 164 -15.71 -9.27 25.83
C ALA A 164 -14.81 -10.50 25.56
N CYS A 165 -13.67 -10.36 24.87
CA CYS A 165 -12.80 -11.47 24.49
C CYS A 165 -11.94 -11.94 25.68
N GLY A 166 -12.34 -12.99 26.40
CA GLY A 166 -11.64 -13.46 27.61
C GLY A 166 -10.18 -13.93 27.39
N ASN A 167 -9.82 -14.35 26.19
CA ASN A 167 -8.44 -14.74 25.87
C ASN A 167 -7.61 -13.51 25.46
N GLU A 168 -6.61 -13.16 26.26
CA GLU A 168 -5.76 -11.98 26.06
C GLU A 168 -4.95 -12.03 24.76
N ASN A 169 -4.42 -13.21 24.39
CA ASN A 169 -3.64 -13.36 23.15
C ASN A 169 -4.53 -13.14 21.92
N VAL A 170 -5.72 -13.76 21.91
CA VAL A 170 -6.69 -13.58 20.82
C VAL A 170 -7.19 -12.13 20.78
N ARG A 171 -7.41 -11.50 21.94
CA ARG A 171 -7.78 -10.09 22.03
C ARG A 171 -6.69 -9.20 21.41
N ARG A 172 -5.42 -9.43 21.75
CA ARG A 172 -4.25 -8.72 21.23
C ARG A 172 -4.11 -8.87 19.72
N GLN A 173 -4.20 -10.10 19.20
CA GLN A 173 -4.17 -10.39 17.76
C GLN A 173 -5.29 -9.65 17.00
N ARG A 174 -6.52 -9.75 17.50
CA ARG A 174 -7.70 -9.12 16.90
C ARG A 174 -7.67 -7.60 16.98
N GLN A 175 -7.13 -7.04 18.05
CA GLN A 175 -6.92 -5.60 18.20
C GLN A 175 -5.91 -5.10 17.17
N TYR A 176 -4.76 -5.77 17.07
CA TYR A 176 -3.70 -5.32 16.19
C TYR A 176 -4.05 -5.51 14.71
N ALA A 177 -4.68 -6.62 14.33
CA ALA A 177 -5.22 -6.82 12.98
C ALA A 177 -6.20 -5.69 12.60
N TRP A 178 -6.99 -5.18 13.55
CA TRP A 178 -7.89 -4.05 13.32
C TRP A 178 -7.15 -2.72 13.16
N GLN A 179 -6.07 -2.51 13.91
CA GLN A 179 -5.21 -1.32 13.73
C GLN A 179 -4.53 -1.33 12.35
N VAL A 180 -4.06 -2.50 11.91
CA VAL A 180 -3.51 -2.68 10.56
C VAL A 180 -4.59 -2.44 9.50
N LEU A 181 -5.82 -2.94 9.69
CA LEU A 181 -6.93 -2.65 8.79
C LEU A 181 -7.21 -1.16 8.64
N ARG A 182 -7.21 -0.41 9.75
CA ARG A 182 -7.41 1.04 9.71
C ARG A 182 -6.36 1.73 8.83
N PHE A 183 -5.11 1.33 8.95
CA PHE A 183 -4.04 1.85 8.11
C PHE A 183 -4.19 1.41 6.65
N ALA A 184 -4.46 0.12 6.42
CA ALA A 184 -4.62 -0.47 5.08
C ALA A 184 -5.76 0.20 4.30
N LEU A 185 -6.93 0.40 4.91
CA LEU A 185 -8.06 1.09 4.27
C LEU A 185 -7.73 2.53 3.89
N LYS A 186 -7.05 3.26 4.79
CA LYS A 186 -6.60 4.64 4.51
C LYS A 186 -5.56 4.66 3.39
N LYS A 187 -4.60 3.75 3.39
CA LYS A 187 -3.50 3.70 2.43
C LYS A 187 -3.97 3.24 1.04
N THR A 188 -4.71 2.14 0.95
CA THR A 188 -5.15 1.53 -0.30
C THR A 188 -6.34 2.27 -0.91
N CYS A 189 -7.32 2.67 -0.09
CA CYS A 189 -8.60 3.18 -0.57
C CYS A 189 -8.89 4.64 -0.19
N SER A 190 -8.03 5.29 0.60
CA SER A 190 -8.31 6.63 1.18
C SER A 190 -9.58 6.66 2.03
N ILE A 191 -9.91 5.53 2.66
CA ILE A 191 -11.08 5.34 3.52
C ILE A 191 -10.71 5.66 4.97
N ASP A 192 -11.45 6.57 5.60
CA ASP A 192 -11.41 6.78 7.06
C ASP A 192 -12.53 5.98 7.72
N MET A 193 -12.16 5.00 8.56
CA MET A 193 -13.12 4.15 9.27
C MET A 193 -14.09 4.92 10.17
N ARG A 194 -13.77 6.17 10.56
CA ARG A 194 -14.64 7.02 11.38
C ARG A 194 -15.81 7.61 10.58
N GLU A 195 -15.64 7.71 9.26
CA GLU A 195 -16.59 8.35 8.35
C GLU A 195 -17.26 7.33 7.42
N SER A 196 -16.83 6.06 7.48
CA SER A 196 -17.27 5.00 6.57
C SER A 196 -18.28 4.07 7.23
N ASP A 197 -19.19 3.52 6.43
CA ASP A 197 -20.12 2.49 6.89
C ASP A 197 -19.40 1.15 6.97
N ILE A 198 -18.99 0.78 8.19
CA ILE A 198 -18.37 -0.50 8.51
C ILE A 198 -19.27 -1.21 9.53
N HIS A 199 -19.82 -2.35 9.14
CA HIS A 199 -20.77 -3.10 9.96
C HIS A 199 -20.58 -4.61 9.79
N LYS A 200 -21.28 -5.39 10.61
CA LYS A 200 -21.30 -6.85 10.51
C LYS A 200 -22.46 -7.34 9.67
N THR A 201 -22.20 -8.36 8.85
CA THR A 201 -23.23 -9.20 8.23
C THR A 201 -23.91 -10.09 9.26
N GLU A 202 -25.01 -10.73 8.87
CA GLU A 202 -25.66 -11.78 9.67
C GLU A 202 -24.71 -12.96 9.99
N SER A 203 -23.75 -13.25 9.12
CA SER A 203 -22.69 -14.24 9.34
C SER A 203 -21.59 -13.78 10.31
N GLY A 204 -21.65 -12.53 10.80
CA GLY A 204 -20.66 -11.95 11.72
C GLY A 204 -19.40 -11.41 11.05
N LYS A 205 -19.35 -11.36 9.71
CA LYS A 205 -18.23 -10.81 8.94
C LYS A 205 -18.31 -9.29 8.88
N TRP A 206 -17.21 -8.61 9.17
CA TRP A 206 -17.09 -7.16 8.99
C TRP A 206 -16.99 -6.82 7.50
N ILE A 207 -17.78 -5.85 7.05
CA ILE A 207 -17.82 -5.36 5.67
C ILE A 207 -17.79 -3.83 5.62
N CYS A 208 -17.41 -3.28 4.46
CA CYS A 208 -17.39 -1.85 4.18
C CYS A 208 -18.03 -1.61 2.80
N SER A 209 -18.76 -0.51 2.63
CA SER A 209 -19.40 -0.11 1.37
C SER A 209 -18.41 0.08 0.22
N ASP A 210 -17.24 0.65 0.52
CA ASP A 210 -16.32 1.18 -0.48
C ASP A 210 -15.08 0.32 -0.70
N ALA A 211 -14.91 -0.76 0.06
CA ALA A 211 -13.79 -1.68 -0.08
C ALA A 211 -14.12 -3.07 0.47
N CYS A 212 -13.55 -4.10 -0.16
CA CYS A 212 -13.53 -5.44 0.39
C CYS A 212 -12.23 -5.64 1.16
N PHE A 213 -12.32 -6.30 2.31
CA PHE A 213 -11.14 -6.65 3.10
C PHE A 213 -11.30 -8.02 3.75
N SER A 214 -10.15 -8.59 4.13
CA SER A 214 -10.07 -9.83 4.91
C SER A 214 -8.94 -9.72 5.92
N LEU A 215 -9.14 -10.33 7.08
CA LEU A 215 -8.21 -10.33 8.20
C LEU A 215 -7.87 -11.77 8.57
N SER A 216 -6.59 -12.04 8.80
CA SER A 216 -6.15 -13.25 9.48
C SER A 216 -5.03 -12.95 10.45
N HIS A 217 -4.82 -13.85 11.42
CA HIS A 217 -3.77 -13.73 12.41
C HIS A 217 -3.25 -15.11 12.79
N SER A 218 -1.95 -15.18 13.01
CA SER A 218 -1.24 -16.32 13.62
C SER A 218 -0.78 -15.91 15.03
N PRO A 219 -0.12 -16.78 15.81
CA PRO A 219 0.40 -16.43 17.14
C PRO A 219 1.06 -15.05 17.24
N ASN A 220 1.97 -14.74 16.33
CA ASN A 220 2.82 -13.54 16.34
C ASN A 220 2.60 -12.60 15.16
N PHE A 221 1.81 -12.96 14.13
CA PHE A 221 1.64 -12.14 12.94
C PHE A 221 0.17 -11.84 12.64
N VAL A 222 -0.06 -10.77 11.90
CA VAL A 222 -1.34 -10.43 11.30
C VAL A 222 -1.18 -10.21 9.80
N ALA A 223 -2.20 -10.61 9.05
CA ALA A 223 -2.33 -10.34 7.63
C ALA A 223 -3.66 -9.63 7.35
N VAL A 224 -3.61 -8.56 6.56
CA VAL A 224 -4.79 -7.81 6.12
C VAL A 224 -4.74 -7.61 4.63
N ALA A 225 -5.73 -8.15 3.92
CA ALA A 225 -5.89 -7.92 2.49
C ALA A 225 -6.98 -6.87 2.24
N VAL A 226 -6.73 -5.91 1.35
CA VAL A 226 -7.69 -4.89 0.90
C VAL A 226 -7.75 -4.89 -0.63
N ALA A 227 -8.96 -4.89 -1.17
CA ALA A 227 -9.21 -4.87 -2.62
C ALA A 227 -10.56 -4.20 -2.95
N LYS A 228 -10.80 -3.95 -4.25
CA LYS A 228 -12.10 -3.49 -4.78
C LYS A 228 -13.04 -4.64 -5.19
N MET A 229 -12.63 -5.87 -4.88
CA MET A 229 -13.33 -7.11 -5.20
C MET A 229 -13.31 -8.03 -3.98
N PRO A 230 -14.22 -9.01 -3.86
CA PRO A 230 -14.21 -9.97 -2.76
C PRO A 230 -12.82 -10.60 -2.61
N VAL A 231 -12.24 -10.46 -1.42
CA VAL A 231 -10.91 -10.95 -1.10
C VAL A 231 -10.95 -11.73 0.21
N GLY A 232 -10.11 -12.77 0.29
CA GLY A 232 -9.89 -13.57 1.48
C GLY A 232 -8.40 -13.76 1.72
N VAL A 233 -7.97 -13.69 2.97
CA VAL A 233 -6.57 -13.91 3.36
C VAL A 233 -6.50 -14.90 4.50
N ASP A 234 -5.48 -15.75 4.49
CA ASP A 234 -5.09 -16.54 5.64
C ASP A 234 -3.58 -16.58 5.85
N ILE A 235 -3.15 -16.75 7.10
CA ILE A 235 -1.75 -16.69 7.54
C ILE A 235 -1.48 -17.74 8.61
N GLU A 236 -0.42 -18.54 8.44
CA GLU A 236 -0.01 -19.58 9.38
C GLU A 236 1.51 -19.53 9.62
N GLU A 237 1.91 -19.69 10.88
CA GLU A 237 3.33 -19.81 11.28
C GLU A 237 3.77 -21.28 11.24
N LEU A 238 4.88 -21.56 10.56
CA LEU A 238 5.46 -22.88 10.43
C LEU A 238 6.75 -23.04 11.25
N PRO A 239 7.03 -24.25 11.76
CA PRO A 239 6.19 -25.44 11.68
C PRO A 239 5.00 -25.37 12.64
N ASP A 240 3.81 -25.71 12.14
CA ASP A 240 2.63 -25.90 12.98
C ASP A 240 2.44 -27.39 13.29
N LEU A 241 2.50 -27.72 14.58
CA LEU A 241 2.35 -29.10 15.05
C LEU A 241 0.93 -29.65 14.82
N ARG A 242 -0.08 -28.79 14.63
CA ARG A 242 -1.46 -29.18 14.33
C ARG A 242 -1.64 -29.69 12.89
N MET A 243 -0.72 -29.32 11.98
CA MET A 243 -0.78 -29.65 10.55
C MET A 243 -0.22 -31.05 10.28
N GLU A 244 -0.83 -32.07 10.88
CA GLU A 244 -0.40 -33.47 10.75
C GLU A 244 -1.00 -34.14 9.52
N GLU A 245 -0.34 -35.19 9.03
CA GLU A 245 -0.72 -35.94 7.81
C GLU A 245 -2.20 -36.36 7.80
N ARG A 246 -2.73 -36.86 8.94
CA ARG A 246 -4.14 -37.29 9.06
C ARG A 246 -5.15 -36.16 8.88
N LEU A 247 -4.74 -34.91 9.09
CA LEU A 247 -5.61 -33.76 8.83
C LEU A 247 -5.86 -33.60 7.34
N TYR A 248 -4.89 -33.95 6.49
CA TYR A 248 -5.00 -33.84 5.04
C TYR A 248 -6.24 -34.56 4.51
N GLU A 249 -6.41 -35.83 4.89
CA GLU A 249 -7.54 -36.67 4.47
C GLU A 249 -8.90 -36.10 4.89
N ARG A 250 -8.95 -35.31 5.96
CA ARG A 250 -10.18 -34.69 6.47
C ARG A 250 -10.52 -33.38 5.78
N ILE A 251 -9.52 -32.67 5.25
CA ILE A 251 -9.71 -31.33 4.67
C ILE A 251 -9.68 -31.34 3.14
N ALA A 252 -9.02 -32.32 2.52
CA ALA A 252 -8.92 -32.44 1.07
C ALA A 252 -10.23 -32.93 0.44
N THR A 253 -10.49 -32.45 -0.77
CA THR A 253 -11.50 -32.99 -1.69
C THR A 253 -10.94 -34.22 -2.41
N GLU A 254 -11.82 -35.02 -3.05
CA GLU A 254 -11.40 -36.18 -3.83
C GLU A 254 -10.38 -35.84 -4.93
N GLY A 255 -10.52 -34.68 -5.59
CA GLY A 255 -9.60 -34.21 -6.62
C GLY A 255 -8.23 -33.81 -6.07
N GLU A 256 -8.19 -33.18 -4.89
CA GLU A 256 -6.95 -32.80 -4.21
C GLU A 256 -6.20 -34.04 -3.69
N LEU A 257 -6.92 -35.01 -3.12
CA LEU A 257 -6.36 -36.30 -2.71
C LEU A 257 -5.71 -37.04 -3.88
N SER A 258 -6.39 -37.06 -5.03
CA SER A 258 -5.88 -37.73 -6.24
C SER A 258 -4.66 -37.03 -6.85
N SER A 259 -4.45 -35.76 -6.54
CA SER A 259 -3.31 -34.97 -7.03
C SER A 259 -2.03 -35.20 -6.21
N LEU A 260 -2.15 -35.82 -5.03
CA LEU A 260 -1.02 -36.09 -4.16
C LEU A 260 -0.32 -37.39 -4.57
N GLY A 261 0.93 -37.29 -5.04
CA GLY A 261 1.73 -38.46 -5.45
C GLY A 261 2.44 -39.21 -4.31
N ALA A 262 2.51 -38.60 -3.12
CA ALA A 262 3.17 -39.14 -1.93
C ALA A 262 2.42 -38.70 -0.66
N ALA A 263 2.81 -39.22 0.51
CA ALA A 263 2.26 -38.78 1.80
C ALA A 263 2.47 -37.27 2.02
N PRO A 264 1.44 -36.51 2.47
CA PRO A 264 1.55 -35.06 2.63
C PRO A 264 2.50 -34.71 3.76
N SER A 265 3.44 -33.81 3.48
CA SER A 265 4.25 -33.18 4.52
C SER A 265 3.38 -32.23 5.37
N ARG A 266 3.87 -31.83 6.55
CA ARG A 266 3.19 -30.80 7.37
C ARG A 266 2.99 -29.49 6.61
N GLU A 267 3.92 -29.17 5.70
CA GLU A 267 3.84 -27.99 4.85
C GLU A 267 2.73 -28.12 3.79
N ASP A 268 2.51 -29.31 3.23
CA ASP A 268 1.42 -29.56 2.28
C ASP A 268 0.06 -29.42 2.95
N VAL A 269 -0.06 -29.94 4.18
CA VAL A 269 -1.26 -29.80 5.02
C VAL A 269 -1.53 -28.33 5.34
N ALA A 270 -0.51 -27.60 5.79
CA ALA A 270 -0.62 -26.17 6.07
C ALA A 270 -1.02 -25.39 4.82
N ARG A 271 -0.37 -25.64 3.67
CA ARG A 271 -0.67 -24.99 2.40
C ARG A 271 -2.12 -25.18 2.01
N LEU A 272 -2.63 -26.41 2.11
CA LEU A 272 -4.01 -26.73 1.79
C LEU A 272 -4.99 -26.07 2.76
N TRP A 273 -4.71 -26.10 4.06
CA TRP A 273 -5.49 -25.43 5.09
C TRP A 273 -5.59 -23.93 4.83
N THR A 274 -4.45 -23.25 4.67
CA THR A 274 -4.38 -21.80 4.46
C THR A 274 -5.10 -21.39 3.18
N LEU A 275 -4.97 -22.17 2.09
CA LEU A 275 -5.75 -21.95 0.87
C LEU A 275 -7.27 -22.02 1.15
N LYS A 276 -7.74 -23.09 1.79
CA LYS A 276 -9.17 -23.29 2.08
C LYS A 276 -9.74 -22.21 2.99
N GLU A 277 -9.01 -21.83 4.04
CA GLU A 277 -9.40 -20.73 4.93
C GLU A 277 -9.49 -19.40 4.17
N SER A 278 -8.52 -19.09 3.30
CA SER A 278 -8.55 -17.87 2.50
C SER A 278 -9.79 -17.83 1.60
N VAL A 279 -10.16 -18.94 0.94
CA VAL A 279 -11.35 -19.02 0.07
C VAL A 279 -12.63 -18.87 0.89
N PHE A 280 -12.72 -19.55 2.04
CA PHE A 280 -13.86 -19.41 2.95
C PHE A 280 -14.04 -17.95 3.42
N LYS A 281 -12.95 -17.29 3.80
CA LYS A 281 -12.94 -15.88 4.22
C LYS A 281 -13.36 -14.94 3.08
N ARG A 282 -13.04 -15.26 1.83
CA ARG A 282 -13.53 -14.51 0.65
C ARG A 282 -15.06 -14.62 0.52
N ILE A 283 -15.58 -15.85 0.51
CA ILE A 283 -17.03 -16.14 0.37
C ILE A 283 -17.83 -15.48 1.50
N GLY A 284 -17.36 -15.61 2.75
CA GLY A 284 -17.89 -14.86 3.89
C GLY A 284 -19.27 -15.28 4.41
N THR A 285 -19.80 -16.41 3.94
CA THR A 285 -21.09 -16.98 4.38
C THR A 285 -20.96 -18.47 4.66
N GLY A 286 -21.87 -19.00 5.49
CA GLY A 286 -21.90 -20.42 5.86
C GLY A 286 -20.91 -20.80 6.96
N HIS A 287 -20.75 -22.10 7.16
CA HIS A 287 -19.81 -22.68 8.12
C HIS A 287 -18.53 -23.12 7.39
N PHE A 288 -17.38 -23.00 8.06
CA PHE A 288 -16.13 -23.46 7.46
C PHE A 288 -16.12 -24.98 7.36
N SER A 289 -16.22 -25.48 6.14
CA SER A 289 -16.14 -26.90 5.80
C SER A 289 -15.01 -27.09 4.78
N PRO A 290 -13.78 -27.38 5.21
CA PRO A 290 -12.62 -27.43 4.32
C PRO A 290 -12.78 -28.43 3.17
N CYS A 291 -13.39 -29.59 3.44
CA CYS A 291 -13.60 -30.66 2.46
C CYS A 291 -14.65 -30.34 1.39
N SER A 292 -15.39 -29.23 1.50
CA SER A 292 -16.31 -28.75 0.46
C SER A 292 -15.70 -27.67 -0.44
N ILE A 293 -14.48 -27.21 -0.16
CA ILE A 293 -13.79 -26.16 -0.91
C ILE A 293 -12.71 -26.82 -1.78
N ASN A 294 -12.85 -26.80 -3.10
CA ASN A 294 -11.85 -27.37 -4.01
C ASN A 294 -10.86 -26.29 -4.45
N THR A 295 -9.64 -26.29 -3.89
CA THR A 295 -8.62 -25.28 -4.18
C THR A 295 -8.02 -25.39 -5.58
N LEU A 296 -8.25 -26.49 -6.29
CA LEU A 296 -7.82 -26.67 -7.69
C LEU A 296 -8.68 -25.88 -8.68
N THR A 297 -9.92 -25.58 -8.30
CA THR A 297 -10.87 -24.81 -9.13
C THR A 297 -11.05 -23.38 -8.65
N GLU A 298 -10.61 -23.09 -7.43
CA GLU A 298 -10.74 -21.77 -6.82
C GLU A 298 -9.55 -20.88 -7.16
N SER A 299 -9.83 -19.61 -7.45
CA SER A 299 -8.78 -18.61 -7.63
C SER A 299 -8.18 -18.22 -6.28
N ALA A 300 -7.13 -18.96 -5.88
CA ALA A 300 -6.36 -18.75 -4.66
C ALA A 300 -4.87 -19.02 -4.91
N ARG A 301 -3.99 -18.28 -4.22
CA ARG A 301 -2.54 -18.43 -4.28
C ARG A 301 -1.97 -18.51 -2.88
N CYS A 302 -1.06 -19.46 -2.64
CA CYS A 302 -0.35 -19.62 -1.39
C CYS A 302 1.17 -19.57 -1.61
N PHE A 303 1.87 -18.80 -0.78
CA PHE A 303 3.30 -18.56 -0.86
C PHE A 303 3.91 -18.43 0.55
N ARG A 304 5.23 -18.64 0.63
CA ARG A 304 6.00 -18.31 1.82
C ARG A 304 6.41 -16.85 1.79
N ASP A 305 6.37 -16.19 2.94
CA ASP A 305 6.88 -14.83 3.04
C ASP A 305 8.40 -14.81 2.97
N ASN A 306 8.96 -13.81 2.28
CA ASN A 306 10.41 -13.67 2.13
C ASN A 306 11.05 -12.81 3.22
N ALA A 307 10.27 -12.01 3.94
CA ALA A 307 10.77 -11.13 4.99
C ALA A 307 10.68 -11.78 6.38
N PHE A 308 9.67 -12.61 6.61
CA PHE A 308 9.44 -13.36 7.84
C PHE A 308 9.60 -14.86 7.60
N ASP A 309 10.66 -15.44 8.17
CA ASP A 309 10.93 -16.88 8.04
C ASP A 309 9.81 -17.72 8.67
N GLY A 310 9.51 -18.85 8.05
CA GLY A 310 8.46 -19.77 8.51
C GLY A 310 7.03 -19.28 8.28
N LEU A 311 6.78 -18.14 7.65
CA LEU A 311 5.42 -17.63 7.47
C LEU A 311 4.79 -18.10 6.15
N MET A 312 3.60 -18.70 6.23
CA MET A 312 2.82 -19.13 5.07
C MET A 312 1.55 -18.29 4.94
N ILE A 313 1.27 -17.83 3.72
CA ILE A 313 0.16 -16.90 3.46
C ILE A 313 -0.59 -17.37 2.22
N ALA A 314 -1.92 -17.37 2.31
CA ALA A 314 -2.80 -17.55 1.16
C ALA A 314 -3.71 -16.35 0.94
N VAL A 315 -3.91 -16.01 -0.33
CA VAL A 315 -4.82 -14.96 -0.78
C VAL A 315 -5.76 -15.56 -1.81
N SER A 316 -7.05 -15.25 -1.71
CA SER A 316 -8.05 -15.61 -2.71
C SER A 316 -8.86 -14.39 -3.14
N ALA A 317 -9.15 -14.30 -4.43
CA ALA A 317 -9.93 -13.25 -5.07
C ALA A 317 -10.35 -13.70 -6.48
N GLU A 318 -11.28 -13.01 -7.13
CA GLU A 318 -11.64 -13.33 -8.53
C GLU A 318 -10.46 -13.13 -9.51
N SER A 319 -9.50 -12.25 -9.18
CA SER A 319 -8.26 -12.04 -9.92
C SER A 319 -7.08 -11.92 -8.95
N LEU A 320 -5.98 -12.58 -9.29
CA LEU A 320 -4.72 -12.62 -8.54
C LEU A 320 -3.54 -12.13 -9.39
N GLU A 321 -3.81 -11.36 -10.44
CA GLU A 321 -2.79 -10.85 -11.36
C GLU A 321 -1.80 -9.90 -10.68
N CYS A 322 -2.31 -9.08 -9.74
CA CYS A 322 -1.52 -8.09 -9.02
C CYS A 322 -1.74 -8.19 -7.51
N ILE A 323 -0.78 -8.79 -6.80
CA ILE A 323 -0.74 -8.81 -5.34
C ILE A 323 0.48 -7.97 -4.91
N ASN A 324 0.20 -6.85 -4.26
CA ASN A 324 1.23 -6.02 -3.63
C ASN A 324 1.36 -6.44 -2.17
N VAL A 325 2.55 -6.85 -1.75
CA VAL A 325 2.81 -7.26 -0.37
C VAL A 325 3.57 -6.15 0.35
N TYR A 326 3.05 -5.69 1.47
CA TYR A 326 3.63 -4.65 2.32
C TYR A 326 3.93 -5.22 3.70
N HIS A 327 5.17 -5.11 4.14
CA HIS A 327 5.56 -5.43 5.51
C HIS A 327 5.54 -4.16 6.35
N LEU A 328 4.85 -4.24 7.49
CA LEU A 328 4.71 -3.13 8.42
C LEU A 328 5.66 -3.31 9.59
N SER A 329 6.31 -2.22 9.99
CA SER A 329 6.99 -2.13 11.28
C SER A 329 6.28 -1.09 12.14
N PRO A 330 5.81 -1.44 13.35
CA PRO A 330 5.17 -0.48 14.25
C PRO A 330 6.16 0.60 14.68
N GLU A 331 5.88 1.88 14.39
CA GLU A 331 6.66 2.99 14.94
C GLU A 331 6.33 3.18 16.43
N THR A 332 7.35 3.49 17.23
CA THR A 332 7.34 3.34 18.69
C THR A 332 6.47 4.32 19.47
N GLU A 333 5.87 5.37 18.90
CA GLU A 333 5.27 6.44 19.74
C GLU A 333 3.96 7.10 19.28
N ALA A 334 3.32 6.71 18.15
CA ALA A 334 2.06 7.35 17.76
C ALA A 334 1.04 6.42 17.12
N CYS A 335 -0.22 6.72 17.42
CA CYS A 335 -1.42 5.99 17.04
C CYS A 335 -1.58 5.89 15.50
N ALA A 336 -1.06 4.81 14.91
CA ALA A 336 -1.15 4.40 13.50
C ALA A 336 -0.25 5.10 12.47
N ASP A 337 0.99 5.39 12.83
CA ASP A 337 2.05 5.57 11.83
C ASP A 337 2.83 4.26 11.71
N PHE A 338 2.83 3.68 10.51
CA PHE A 338 3.61 2.48 10.16
C PHE A 338 4.72 2.88 9.19
N THR A 339 5.93 2.39 9.43
CA THR A 339 6.97 2.41 8.37
C THR A 339 6.70 1.28 7.39
N LEU A 340 6.77 1.61 6.09
CA LEU A 340 6.67 0.65 5.00
C LEU A 340 8.08 0.33 4.51
N THR A 341 8.44 -0.95 4.46
CA THR A 341 9.49 -1.42 3.56
C THR A 341 8.88 -1.59 2.15
N PRO A 342 9.63 -1.28 1.06
CA PRO A 342 9.11 -1.34 -0.30
C PRO A 342 8.56 -2.73 -0.66
N ALA A 343 7.44 -2.74 -1.40
CA ALA A 343 6.73 -3.95 -1.79
C ALA A 343 7.54 -4.82 -2.73
N SER A 344 7.54 -6.14 -2.50
CA SER A 344 7.80 -7.12 -3.54
C SER A 344 6.48 -7.37 -4.28
N VAL A 345 6.41 -6.99 -5.56
CA VAL A 345 5.27 -7.34 -6.41
C VAL A 345 5.39 -8.82 -6.74
N THR A 346 4.39 -9.62 -6.37
CA THR A 346 4.30 -11.00 -6.84
C THR A 346 3.45 -11.00 -8.11
N THR A 347 4.05 -10.69 -9.25
CA THR A 347 3.39 -10.85 -10.56
C THR A 347 3.27 -12.32 -10.91
N ALA A 348 2.21 -12.68 -11.65
CA ALA A 348 2.02 -14.02 -12.20
C ALA A 348 3.20 -14.47 -13.08
#